data_AF-A0A9K3NUB8-F1
#
_entry.id   AF-A0A9K3NUB8-F1
#
_cell.length_a   1.000
_cell.length_b   1.000
_cell.length_c   1.000
_cell.angle_alpha   90.00
_cell.angle_beta   90.00
_cell.angle_gamma   90.00
#
_symmetry.space_group_name_H-M   'P 1'
#
loop_
_entity.id
_entity.type
_entity.pdbx_description
1 polymer ?
#
loop_
_entity_poly.entity_id
_entity_poly.type
_entity_poly.pdbx_seq_one_letter_code
_entity_poly.pdbx_strand_id
1 'polypeptide(L)'
;MEQVVERRWPPTFADWSDSNQMLFDHQTYMGASMERALKQNYDRQEQWNCAHMYAHQEEMNNHYLDDRQGCMLDAWHSGQPVVSDPPIVDYSTLPPYDGSVTYPVPPLHHSQWVDPHTGMGNQQAGQEGNQGGSSSGSFGFGELADVMTSIFGPRQPRYY
;
A
#
# COMPACT_ATOMS: atom_id res chain seq x y z
N MET A 1 -42.50 -27.78 10.13
CA MET A 1 -42.45 -26.68 11.12
C MET A 1 -42.77 -27.19 12.52
N GLU A 2 -43.68 -28.16 12.66
CA GLU A 2 -43.95 -28.89 13.91
C GLU A 2 -42.66 -29.43 14.57
N GLN A 3 -41.72 -29.99 13.80
CA GLN A 3 -40.44 -30.51 14.33
C GLN A 3 -39.58 -29.51 15.12
N VAL A 4 -39.74 -28.19 14.91
CA VAL A 4 -38.95 -27.17 15.67
C VAL A 4 -39.58 -26.93 17.04
N VAL A 5 -40.90 -27.00 17.10
CA VAL A 5 -41.69 -26.81 18.32
C VAL A 5 -41.58 -28.06 19.19
N GLU A 6 -41.72 -29.25 18.59
CA GLU A 6 -41.56 -30.56 19.24
C GLU A 6 -40.18 -30.74 19.91
N ARG A 7 -39.11 -30.24 19.27
CA ARG A 7 -37.74 -30.29 19.82
C ARG A 7 -37.51 -29.36 21.01
N ARG A 8 -38.38 -28.36 21.21
CA ARG A 8 -38.29 -27.39 22.30
C ARG A 8 -39.29 -27.69 23.43
N TRP A 9 -40.07 -28.78 23.33
CA TRP A 9 -41.01 -29.18 24.36
C TRP A 9 -40.30 -29.59 25.66
N PRO A 10 -40.72 -29.05 26.81
CA PRO A 10 -40.29 -29.53 28.11
C PRO A 10 -40.73 -30.99 28.35
N PRO A 11 -40.02 -31.76 29.18
CA PRO A 11 -40.43 -33.14 29.52
C PRO A 11 -41.83 -33.25 30.15
N THR A 12 -42.33 -32.18 30.78
CA THR A 12 -43.65 -32.12 31.42
C THR A 12 -44.74 -31.55 30.51
N PHE A 13 -44.44 -31.29 29.23
CA PHE A 13 -45.35 -30.62 28.31
C PHE A 13 -46.70 -31.34 28.16
N ALA A 14 -46.68 -32.67 28.16
CA ALA A 14 -47.89 -33.50 28.07
C ALA A 14 -48.83 -33.36 29.29
N ASP A 15 -48.29 -32.94 30.44
CA ASP A 15 -49.06 -32.78 31.69
C ASP A 15 -49.71 -31.38 31.79
N TRP A 16 -49.41 -30.47 30.87
CA TRP A 16 -49.96 -29.12 30.88
C TRP A 16 -51.39 -29.10 30.34
N SER A 17 -52.19 -28.11 30.74
CA SER A 17 -53.50 -27.90 30.12
C SER A 17 -53.37 -27.55 28.64
N ASP A 18 -54.32 -27.97 27.82
CA ASP A 18 -54.33 -27.73 26.37
C ASP A 18 -54.12 -26.25 26.02
N SER A 19 -54.69 -25.33 26.82
CA SER A 19 -54.51 -23.89 26.67
C SER A 19 -53.06 -23.44 26.83
N ASN A 20 -52.31 -24.03 27.76
CA ASN A 20 -50.92 -23.72 28.03
C ASN A 20 -49.99 -24.36 26.98
N GLN A 21 -50.32 -25.57 26.53
CA GLN A 21 -49.62 -26.22 25.41
C GLN A 21 -49.73 -25.38 24.13
N MET A 22 -50.95 -24.96 23.76
CA MET A 22 -51.18 -24.11 22.59
C MET A 22 -50.46 -22.76 22.67
N LEU A 23 -50.47 -22.13 23.86
CA LEU A 23 -49.78 -20.84 24.05
C LEU A 23 -48.27 -20.99 23.89
N PHE A 24 -47.68 -22.04 24.46
CA PHE A 24 -46.26 -22.32 24.33
C PHE A 24 -45.86 -22.62 22.89
N ASP A 25 -46.63 -23.42 22.17
CA ASP A 25 -46.38 -23.74 20.77
C ASP A 25 -46.45 -22.50 19.89
N HIS A 26 -47.46 -21.64 20.12
CA HIS A 26 -47.59 -20.37 19.41
C HIS A 26 -46.41 -19.43 19.66
N GLN A 27 -45.98 -19.27 20.92
CA GLN A 27 -44.82 -18.44 21.25
C GLN A 27 -43.52 -18.99 20.68
N THR A 28 -43.32 -20.30 20.76
CA THR A 28 -42.13 -20.99 20.24
C THR A 28 -42.04 -20.87 18.73
N TYR A 29 -43.18 -21.04 18.04
CA TYR A 29 -43.28 -20.86 16.61
C TYR A 29 -42.96 -19.42 16.20
N MET A 30 -43.56 -18.42 16.87
CA MET A 30 -43.32 -17.01 16.58
C MET A 30 -41.84 -16.65 16.80
N GLY A 31 -41.24 -17.08 17.91
CA GLY A 31 -39.81 -16.88 18.18
C GLY A 31 -38.91 -17.51 17.12
N ALA A 32 -39.12 -18.79 16.78
CA ALA A 32 -38.33 -19.47 15.76
C ALA A 32 -38.51 -18.87 14.35
N SER A 33 -39.72 -18.37 14.04
CA SER A 33 -39.98 -17.68 12.77
C SER A 33 -39.22 -16.35 12.68
N MET A 34 -39.18 -15.58 13.78
CA MET A 34 -38.47 -14.32 13.88
C MET A 34 -36.95 -14.53 13.79
N GLU A 35 -36.41 -15.51 14.54
CA GLU A 35 -34.99 -15.90 14.47
C GLU A 35 -34.58 -16.26 13.02
N ARG A 36 -35.41 -17.05 12.32
CA ARG A 36 -35.15 -17.42 10.93
C ARG A 36 -35.20 -16.21 10.00
N ALA A 37 -36.16 -15.30 10.18
CA ALA A 37 -36.28 -14.09 9.38
C ALA A 37 -35.08 -13.15 9.56
N LEU A 38 -34.62 -12.98 10.80
CA LEU A 38 -33.40 -12.22 11.13
C LEU A 38 -32.18 -12.81 10.45
N LYS A 39 -31.99 -14.13 10.57
CA LYS A 39 -30.87 -14.82 9.91
C LYS A 39 -30.92 -14.66 8.38
N GLN A 40 -32.08 -14.84 7.77
CA GLN A 40 -32.24 -14.68 6.32
C GLN A 40 -31.93 -13.25 5.86
N ASN A 41 -32.29 -12.24 6.66
CA ASN A 41 -31.97 -10.85 6.35
C ASN A 41 -30.46 -10.61 6.43
N TYR A 42 -29.82 -11.08 7.51
CA TYR A 42 -28.37 -11.00 7.66
C TYR A 42 -27.63 -11.70 6.52
N ASP A 43 -28.00 -12.96 6.21
CA ASP A 43 -27.37 -13.73 5.13
C ASP A 43 -27.51 -13.02 3.77
N ARG A 44 -28.67 -12.39 3.51
CA ARG A 44 -28.90 -11.60 2.30
C ARG A 44 -28.03 -10.36 2.28
N GLN A 45 -27.93 -9.63 3.39
CA GLN A 45 -27.12 -8.43 3.48
C GLN A 45 -25.64 -8.75 3.28
N GLU A 46 -25.17 -9.85 3.86
CA GLU A 46 -23.79 -10.31 3.68
C GLU A 46 -23.50 -10.68 2.23
N GLN A 47 -24.44 -11.36 1.55
CA GLN A 47 -24.31 -11.64 0.12
C GLN A 47 -24.19 -10.35 -0.72
N TRP A 48 -24.99 -9.33 -0.41
CA TRP A 48 -24.90 -8.04 -1.07
C TRP A 48 -23.56 -7.33 -0.79
N ASN A 49 -23.08 -7.38 0.44
CA ASN A 49 -21.78 -6.81 0.82
C ASN A 49 -20.65 -7.50 0.06
N CYS A 50 -20.64 -8.84 0.01
CA CYS A 50 -19.63 -9.60 -0.74
C CYS A 50 -19.68 -9.26 -2.24
N ALA A 51 -20.87 -9.22 -2.84
CA ALA A 51 -21.03 -8.87 -4.25
C ALA A 51 -20.56 -7.44 -4.54
N HIS A 52 -20.88 -6.49 -3.67
CA HIS A 52 -20.46 -5.10 -3.81
C HIS A 52 -18.94 -4.95 -3.67
N MET A 53 -18.34 -5.61 -2.68
CA MET A 53 -16.88 -5.62 -2.51
C MET A 53 -16.16 -6.22 -3.71
N TYR A 54 -16.69 -7.32 -4.25
CA TYR A 54 -16.13 -7.94 -5.45
C TYR A 54 -16.18 -7.00 -6.65
N ALA A 55 -17.34 -6.40 -6.92
CA ALA A 55 -17.52 -5.46 -8.03
C ALA A 55 -16.61 -4.23 -7.89
N HIS A 56 -16.50 -3.67 -6.68
CA HIS A 56 -15.61 -2.54 -6.40
C HIS A 56 -14.14 -2.90 -6.64
N GLN A 57 -13.71 -4.09 -6.20
CA GLN A 57 -12.34 -4.55 -6.43
C GLN A 57 -12.05 -4.76 -7.93
N GLU A 58 -13.01 -5.31 -8.67
CA GLU A 58 -12.91 -5.49 -10.11
C GLU A 58 -12.80 -4.15 -10.84
N GLU A 59 -13.62 -3.16 -10.48
CA GLU A 59 -13.55 -1.79 -11.01
C GLU A 59 -12.18 -1.15 -10.76
N MET A 60 -11.67 -1.22 -9.52
CA MET A 60 -10.33 -0.72 -9.20
C MET A 60 -9.23 -1.40 -10.02
N ASN A 61 -9.31 -2.72 -10.18
CA ASN A 61 -8.32 -3.47 -10.95
C ASN A 61 -8.36 -3.07 -12.43
N ASN A 62 -9.55 -2.86 -13.00
CA ASN A 62 -9.70 -2.43 -14.39
C ASN A 62 -9.13 -1.01 -14.59
N HIS A 63 -9.43 -0.07 -13.69
CA HIS A 63 -8.84 1.27 -13.73
C HIS A 63 -7.31 1.24 -13.67
N TYR A 64 -6.73 0.43 -12.78
CA TYR A 64 -5.29 0.26 -12.71
C TYR A 64 -4.70 -0.28 -14.03
N LEU A 65 -5.37 -1.24 -14.66
CA LEU A 65 -4.93 -1.79 -15.95
C LEU A 65 -5.00 -0.76 -17.07
N ASP A 66 -6.06 0.06 -17.11
CA ASP A 66 -6.22 1.13 -18.10
C ASP A 66 -5.16 2.22 -17.92
N ASP A 67 -4.95 2.70 -16.69
CA ASP A 67 -3.92 3.68 -16.36
C ASP A 67 -2.53 3.17 -16.73
N ARG A 68 -2.25 1.90 -16.42
CA ARG A 68 -0.99 1.24 -16.80
C ARG A 68 -0.80 1.22 -18.31
N GLN A 69 -1.83 0.90 -19.09
CA GLN A 69 -1.75 0.93 -20.56
C GLN A 69 -1.46 2.35 -21.07
N GLY A 70 -2.09 3.37 -20.48
CA GLY A 70 -1.81 4.77 -20.78
C GLY A 70 -0.34 5.13 -20.51
N CYS A 71 0.18 4.80 -19.33
CA CYS A 71 1.58 5.05 -18.99
C CYS A 71 2.56 4.33 -19.94
N MET A 72 2.27 3.08 -20.33
CA MET A 72 3.10 2.35 -21.29
C MET A 72 3.10 3.01 -22.67
N LEU A 73 1.94 3.52 -23.12
CA LEU A 73 1.81 4.20 -24.39
C LEU A 73 2.56 5.54 -24.39
N ASP A 74 2.47 6.32 -23.31
CA ASP A 74 3.22 7.57 -23.13
C ASP A 74 4.74 7.33 -23.04
N ALA A 75 5.16 6.28 -22.32
CA ALA A 75 6.56 5.87 -22.26
C ALA A 75 7.09 5.48 -23.65
N TRP A 76 6.28 4.77 -24.45
CA TRP A 76 6.63 4.45 -25.84
C TRP A 76 6.80 5.70 -26.70
N HIS A 77 5.86 6.67 -26.60
CA HIS A 77 5.95 7.93 -27.34
C HIS A 77 7.15 8.80 -26.92
N SER A 78 7.58 8.72 -25.66
CA SER A 78 8.71 9.48 -25.11
C SER A 78 10.07 8.76 -25.23
N GLY A 79 10.09 7.53 -25.76
CA GLY A 79 11.31 6.73 -25.93
C GLY A 79 11.91 6.23 -24.61
N GLN A 80 11.14 6.26 -23.51
CA GLN A 80 11.55 5.73 -22.22
C GLN A 80 11.40 4.20 -22.20
N PRO A 81 12.29 3.46 -21.50
CA PRO A 81 12.15 2.03 -21.34
C PRO A 81 10.89 1.72 -20.50
N VAL A 82 9.97 0.94 -21.07
CA VAL A 82 8.78 0.47 -20.35
C VAL A 82 9.21 -0.53 -19.28
N VAL A 83 9.08 -0.14 -18.00
CA VAL A 83 9.31 -1.05 -16.87
C VAL A 83 8.02 -1.83 -16.63
N SER A 84 8.05 -3.14 -16.86
CA SER A 84 6.94 -4.03 -16.50
C SER A 84 6.86 -4.16 -14.98
N ASP A 85 5.64 -4.16 -14.43
CA ASP A 85 5.45 -4.50 -13.01
C ASP A 85 6.07 -5.87 -12.70
N PRO A 86 6.66 -6.02 -11.50
CA PRO A 86 7.17 -7.31 -11.08
C PRO A 86 6.05 -8.36 -11.06
N PRO A 87 6.35 -9.62 -11.42
CA PRO A 87 5.35 -10.69 -11.38
C PRO A 87 4.83 -10.87 -9.95
N ILE A 88 3.56 -11.28 -9.84
CA ILE A 88 2.96 -11.64 -8.56
C ILE A 88 3.79 -12.77 -7.94
N VAL A 89 4.28 -12.55 -6.72
CA VAL A 89 5.03 -13.56 -5.96
C VAL A 89 4.04 -14.43 -5.20
N ASP A 90 4.03 -15.73 -5.50
CA ASP A 90 3.26 -16.69 -4.71
C ASP A 90 4.05 -17.10 -3.46
N TYR A 91 3.72 -16.45 -2.34
CA TYR A 91 4.36 -16.68 -1.05
C TYR A 91 4.11 -18.09 -0.48
N SER A 92 3.12 -18.85 -1.00
CA SER A 92 2.86 -20.22 -0.54
C SER A 92 3.90 -21.23 -1.04
N THR A 93 4.62 -20.88 -2.11
CA THR A 93 5.66 -21.72 -2.72
C THR A 93 7.06 -21.42 -2.20
N LEU A 94 7.22 -20.38 -1.40
CA LEU A 94 8.52 -19.98 -0.87
C LEU A 94 8.97 -20.98 0.21
N PRO A 95 10.24 -21.45 0.17
CA PRO A 95 10.78 -22.25 1.25
C PRO A 95 10.78 -21.44 2.56
N PRO A 96 10.72 -22.11 3.73
CA PRO A 96 10.86 -21.45 5.01
C PRO A 96 12.11 -20.58 5.03
N TYR A 97 11.94 -19.34 5.47
CA TYR A 97 13.03 -18.38 5.55
C TYR A 97 14.16 -18.95 6.44
N ASP A 98 15.33 -19.16 5.84
CA ASP A 98 16.48 -19.81 6.48
C ASP A 98 17.36 -18.83 7.29
N GLY A 99 16.98 -17.55 7.33
CA GLY A 99 17.72 -16.50 8.05
C GLY A 99 18.96 -15.99 7.32
N SER A 100 19.31 -16.52 6.15
CA SER A 100 20.53 -16.19 5.44
C SER A 100 20.31 -15.05 4.42
N VAL A 101 20.17 -13.82 4.92
CA VAL A 101 20.24 -12.66 4.00
C VAL A 101 21.69 -12.44 3.60
N THR A 102 22.03 -12.90 2.39
CA THR A 102 23.30 -12.56 1.77
C THR A 102 23.16 -11.17 1.17
N TYR A 103 23.48 -10.15 1.96
CA TYR A 103 23.62 -8.80 1.42
C TYR A 103 24.84 -8.77 0.49
N PRO A 104 24.71 -8.25 -0.74
CA PRO A 104 25.89 -8.02 -1.56
C PRO A 104 26.81 -7.07 -0.79
N VAL A 105 28.04 -7.50 -0.51
CA VAL A 105 29.07 -6.61 0.03
C VAL A 105 29.29 -5.54 -1.04
N PRO A 106 28.97 -4.26 -0.78
CA PRO A 106 29.23 -3.22 -1.77
C PRO A 106 30.72 -3.23 -2.08
N PRO A 107 31.12 -3.14 -3.36
CA PRO A 107 32.53 -3.00 -3.70
C PRO A 107 33.10 -1.80 -2.95
N LEU A 108 34.15 -2.02 -2.16
CA LEU A 108 34.93 -0.96 -1.53
C LEU A 108 35.59 -0.16 -2.64
N HIS A 109 34.92 0.90 -3.09
CA HIS A 109 35.55 1.90 -3.94
C HIS A 109 36.55 2.67 -3.07
N HIS A 110 37.83 2.31 -3.18
CA HIS A 110 38.92 3.17 -2.73
C HIS A 110 39.00 4.34 -3.70
N SER A 111 38.05 5.28 -3.61
CA SER A 111 38.14 6.56 -4.28
C SER A 111 39.33 7.27 -3.64
N GLN A 112 40.52 7.07 -4.22
CA GLN A 112 41.62 7.98 -4.01
C GLN A 112 41.11 9.28 -4.60
N TRP A 113 40.71 10.21 -3.73
CA TRP A 113 40.28 11.54 -4.15
C TRP A 113 41.45 12.14 -4.92
N VAL A 114 41.36 12.11 -6.26
CA VAL A 114 42.28 12.83 -7.12
C VAL A 114 41.94 14.30 -6.89
N ASP A 115 42.85 15.01 -6.25
CA ASP A 115 42.74 16.44 -6.06
C ASP A 115 42.66 17.10 -7.46
N PRO A 116 41.58 17.83 -7.81
CA PRO A 116 41.42 18.46 -9.11
C PRO A 116 42.54 19.48 -9.43
N HIS A 117 43.31 19.90 -8.43
CA HIS A 117 44.44 20.81 -8.63
C HIS A 117 45.73 20.12 -9.08
N THR A 118 45.85 18.80 -8.97
CA THR A 118 47.06 18.10 -9.47
C THR A 118 47.04 17.93 -10.99
N GLY A 119 45.88 18.08 -11.64
CA GLY A 119 45.73 17.99 -13.10
C GLY A 119 45.95 19.30 -13.87
N MET A 120 45.97 20.45 -13.20
CA MET A 120 46.20 21.77 -13.82
C MET A 120 47.66 22.27 -13.67
N GLY A 121 48.59 21.40 -13.25
CA GLY A 121 49.97 21.77 -12.94
C GLY A 121 50.97 21.80 -14.10
N ASN A 122 50.55 21.62 -15.37
CA ASN A 122 51.48 21.62 -16.52
C ASN A 122 51.17 22.63 -17.63
N GLN A 123 50.29 23.60 -17.38
CA GLN A 123 50.06 24.71 -18.31
C GLN A 123 49.85 26.03 -17.56
N GLN A 124 50.93 26.57 -16.98
CA GLN A 124 51.27 27.99 -17.03
C GLN A 124 52.32 28.28 -15.96
N ALA A 125 53.57 28.25 -16.40
CA ALA A 125 54.65 28.96 -15.76
C ALA A 125 54.32 30.47 -15.75
N GLY A 126 54.39 31.10 -14.58
CA GLY A 126 54.47 32.55 -14.48
C GLY A 126 53.86 33.14 -13.20
N GLN A 127 54.73 33.70 -12.37
CA GLN A 127 54.48 34.74 -11.35
C GLN A 127 54.04 34.29 -9.94
N GLU A 128 55.07 34.20 -9.09
CA GLU A 128 55.27 34.98 -7.86
C GLU A 128 54.09 35.20 -6.90
N GLY A 129 54.28 34.80 -5.63
CA GLY A 129 53.77 35.58 -4.50
C GLY A 129 53.06 34.83 -3.37
N ASN A 130 53.86 34.33 -2.43
CA ASN A 130 53.65 34.51 -0.98
C ASN A 130 52.37 33.99 -0.28
N GLN A 131 52.56 32.88 0.46
CA GLN A 131 52.11 32.62 1.85
C GLN A 131 50.66 32.92 2.28
N GLY A 132 49.98 31.85 2.75
CA GLY A 132 49.44 31.84 4.12
C GLY A 132 47.94 31.64 4.27
N GLY A 133 47.58 30.64 5.10
CA GLY A 133 46.36 30.68 5.92
C GLY A 133 45.36 29.58 5.68
N SER A 134 45.41 28.53 6.51
CA SER A 134 44.27 27.66 6.77
C SER A 134 43.03 28.50 7.10
N SER A 135 41.98 28.36 6.30
CA SER A 135 40.63 28.73 6.73
C SER A 135 39.66 27.62 6.32
N SER A 136 39.04 27.02 7.32
CA SER A 136 37.88 26.15 7.17
C SER A 136 36.77 26.98 6.53
N GLY A 137 36.57 26.84 5.21
CA GLY A 137 35.51 27.53 4.49
C GLY A 137 34.15 27.01 4.94
N SER A 138 33.45 27.79 5.76
CA SER A 138 32.04 27.59 6.04
C SER A 138 31.28 27.70 4.72
N PHE A 139 30.43 26.74 4.39
CA PHE A 139 29.45 26.89 3.31
C PHE A 139 28.58 28.11 3.62
N GLY A 140 28.72 29.16 2.81
CA GLY A 140 27.88 30.34 2.93
C GLY A 140 26.48 30.00 2.46
N PHE A 141 25.45 30.30 3.26
CA PHE A 141 24.04 30.09 2.88
C PHE A 141 23.64 30.77 1.55
N GLY A 142 24.42 31.75 1.08
CA GLY A 142 24.24 32.36 -0.25
C GLY A 142 24.53 31.41 -1.41
N GLU A 143 25.52 30.53 -1.26
CA GLU A 143 25.91 29.56 -2.30
C GLU A 143 24.83 28.46 -2.44
N LEU A 144 24.20 28.08 -1.33
CA LEU A 144 23.00 27.22 -1.33
C LEU A 144 21.83 27.89 -2.06
N ALA A 145 21.63 29.20 -1.86
CA ALA A 145 20.54 29.93 -2.49
C ALA A 145 20.71 30.01 -4.01
N ASP A 146 21.94 30.18 -4.50
CA ASP A 146 22.25 30.15 -5.94
C ASP A 146 22.04 28.76 -6.55
N VAL A 147 22.48 27.70 -5.86
CA VAL A 147 22.22 26.31 -6.28
C VAL A 147 20.72 26.03 -6.35
N MET A 148 19.96 26.45 -5.33
CA MET A 148 18.51 26.26 -5.31
C MET A 148 17.81 27.05 -6.42
N THR A 149 18.29 28.25 -6.75
CA THR A 149 17.74 29.07 -7.83
C THR A 149 18.07 28.50 -9.22
N SER A 150 19.24 27.87 -9.37
CA SER A 150 19.63 27.16 -10.60
C SER A 150 18.74 25.93 -10.86
N ILE A 151 18.43 25.15 -9.81
CA ILE A 151 17.65 23.92 -9.93
C ILE A 151 16.16 24.21 -10.11
N PHE A 152 15.60 25.16 -9.34
CA PHE A 152 14.15 25.37 -9.25
C PHE A 152 13.65 26.64 -9.95
N GLY A 153 14.56 27.44 -10.51
CA GLY A 153 14.25 28.76 -11.07
C GLY A 153 13.94 29.81 -9.99
N PRO A 154 13.78 31.09 -10.39
CA PRO A 154 13.48 32.17 -9.46
C PRO A 154 12.11 31.96 -8.80
N ARG A 155 12.04 32.18 -7.48
CA ARG A 155 10.79 32.11 -6.71
C ARG A 155 9.77 33.10 -7.27
N GLN A 156 8.64 32.59 -7.77
CA GLN A 156 7.54 33.46 -8.23
C GLN A 156 6.80 34.05 -7.02
N PRO A 157 6.48 35.36 -7.05
CA PRO A 157 5.62 35.96 -6.03
C PRO A 157 4.22 35.35 -6.13
N ARG A 158 3.69 34.84 -5.01
CA ARG A 158 2.28 34.48 -4.91
C ARG A 158 1.47 35.78 -4.97
N TYR A 159 0.61 35.88 -5.98
CA TYR A 159 -0.35 36.98 -6.11
C TYR A 159 -1.23 37.09 -4.84
N TYR A 160 -1.58 38.33 -4.51
CA TYR A 160 -2.44 38.74 -3.38
C TYR A 160 -3.85 38.16 -3.47
#